data_AF-A0A9P1EGB7-F1
#
_entry.id   AF-A0A9P1EGB7-F1
#
_cell.length_a   1.000
_cell.length_b   1.000
_cell.length_c   1.000
_cell.angle_alpha   90.00
_cell.angle_beta   90.00
_cell.angle_gamma   90.00
#
_symmetry.space_group_name_H-M   'P 1'
#
loop_
_entity.id
_entity.type
_entity.pdbx_description
1 polymer ?
#
loop_
_entity_poly.entity_id
_entity_poly.type
_entity_poly.pdbx_seq_one_letter_code
_entity_poly.pdbx_strand_id
1 'polypeptide(L)'
;MCFNSSVNMIRKAIVMHDLRLIHTDLKPENILLLSPDYVKVPDYKYSSRSLKDTYYKRVPKSSAIKVIDFGSTTYDRENQTYVVSTRHYRAPEVILGLGWTYPCDIWSVGCILIELCSGVALFQTHENLEHLAMMEKVLGPIPAHMLKRADRSAEKYTRKGKLDWPEGAASRESIRAVLKLPRLQNLVMQHVDHSAGDLINLLQGLLRYDPSERLTAREALRHPFFSPDHLRRL
;
A
#
# COMPACT_ATOMS: atom_id res chain seq x y z
N MET A 1 0.66 16.74 -4.80
CA MET A 1 1.20 15.69 -5.70
C MET A 1 0.70 14.29 -5.35
N CYS A 2 0.80 13.83 -4.09
CA CYS A 2 0.29 12.52 -3.64
C CYS A 2 -1.17 12.30 -4.12
N PHE A 3 -2.03 13.33 -4.03
CA PHE A 3 -3.41 13.32 -4.54
C PHE A 3 -3.57 12.91 -6.02
N ASN A 4 -3.02 13.70 -6.96
CA ASN A 4 -3.21 13.46 -8.40
C ASN A 4 -2.54 12.16 -8.86
N SER A 5 -1.41 11.78 -8.26
CA SER A 5 -0.78 10.48 -8.51
C SER A 5 -1.67 9.33 -8.04
N SER A 6 -2.38 9.49 -6.91
CA SER A 6 -3.34 8.50 -6.40
C SER A 6 -4.52 8.28 -7.36
N VAL A 7 -5.10 9.37 -7.89
CA VAL A 7 -6.19 9.30 -8.89
C VAL A 7 -5.73 8.53 -10.12
N ASN A 8 -4.54 8.88 -10.64
CA ASN A 8 -4.01 8.24 -11.84
C ASN A 8 -3.76 6.75 -11.60
N MET A 9 -3.26 6.36 -10.42
CA MET A 9 -3.04 4.96 -10.05
C MET A 9 -4.32 4.15 -10.10
N ILE A 10 -5.35 4.63 -9.39
CA ILE A 10 -6.65 3.93 -9.29
C ILE A 10 -7.31 3.84 -10.67
N ARG A 11 -7.20 4.89 -11.50
CA ARG A 11 -7.68 4.83 -12.90
C ARG A 11 -6.97 3.75 -13.72
N LYS A 12 -5.67 3.53 -13.54
CA LYS A 12 -4.96 2.45 -14.25
C LYS A 12 -5.43 1.07 -13.77
N ALA A 13 -5.65 0.90 -12.46
CA ALA A 13 -6.24 -0.33 -11.92
C ALA A 13 -7.63 -0.62 -12.52
N ILE A 14 -8.51 0.39 -12.63
CA ILE A 14 -9.82 0.24 -13.29
C ILE A 14 -9.66 -0.30 -14.72
N VAL A 15 -8.80 0.34 -15.53
CA VAL A 15 -8.63 -0.06 -16.93
C VAL A 15 -8.15 -1.51 -17.04
N MET A 16 -7.20 -1.94 -16.20
CA MET A 16 -6.72 -3.32 -16.21
C MET A 16 -7.83 -4.30 -15.80
N HIS A 17 -8.55 -4.01 -14.72
CA HIS A 17 -9.60 -4.88 -14.20
C HIS A 17 -10.80 -4.98 -15.16
N ASP A 18 -11.12 -3.91 -15.88
CA ASP A 18 -12.15 -3.89 -16.94
C ASP A 18 -11.76 -4.76 -18.14
N LEU A 19 -10.47 -4.85 -18.44
CA LEU A 19 -9.91 -5.76 -19.43
C LEU A 19 -9.71 -7.18 -18.89
N ARG A 20 -10.19 -7.47 -17.67
CA ARG A 20 -10.05 -8.73 -16.95
C ARG A 20 -8.59 -9.13 -16.68
N LEU A 21 -7.70 -8.15 -16.58
CA LEU A 21 -6.28 -8.33 -16.26
C LEU A 21 -6.03 -8.04 -14.78
N ILE A 22 -5.21 -8.86 -14.15
CA ILE A 22 -4.66 -8.68 -12.81
C ILE A 22 -3.15 -8.49 -12.99
N HIS A 23 -2.60 -7.35 -12.54
CA HIS A 23 -1.20 -7.03 -12.78
C HIS A 23 -0.25 -7.88 -11.94
N THR A 24 -0.62 -8.10 -10.67
CA THR A 24 0.08 -8.92 -9.67
C THR A 24 1.44 -8.43 -9.19
N ASP A 25 2.00 -7.36 -9.75
CA ASP A 25 3.31 -6.79 -9.34
C ASP A 25 3.31 -5.25 -9.41
N LEU A 26 2.24 -4.64 -8.90
CA LEU A 26 2.19 -3.19 -8.74
C LEU A 26 3.13 -2.76 -7.61
N LYS A 27 4.06 -1.87 -7.95
CA LYS A 27 5.08 -1.28 -7.08
C LYS A 27 5.59 0.03 -7.68
N PRO A 28 6.18 0.96 -6.90
CA PRO A 28 6.69 2.23 -7.39
C PRO A 28 7.61 2.12 -8.60
N GLU A 29 8.45 1.08 -8.67
CA GLU A 29 9.38 0.83 -9.77
C GLU A 29 8.66 0.56 -11.11
N ASN A 30 7.42 0.06 -11.04
CA ASN A 30 6.58 -0.25 -12.20
C ASN A 30 5.65 0.93 -12.57
N ILE A 31 5.90 2.12 -12.03
CA ILE A 31 5.11 3.33 -12.25
C ILE A 31 6.03 4.45 -12.73
N LEU A 32 5.93 4.80 -14.02
CA LEU A 32 6.76 5.83 -14.62
C LEU A 32 6.00 7.14 -14.78
N LEU A 33 6.67 8.25 -14.49
CA LEU A 33 6.21 9.59 -14.87
C LEU A 33 6.32 9.77 -16.38
N LEU A 34 5.31 10.39 -17.00
CA LEU A 34 5.32 10.64 -18.45
C LEU A 34 6.25 11.78 -18.86
N SER A 35 6.55 12.70 -17.94
CA SER A 35 7.49 13.80 -18.16
C SER A 35 8.57 13.79 -17.08
N PRO A 36 9.85 13.99 -17.45
CA PRO A 36 10.94 14.14 -16.49
C PRO A 36 10.99 15.56 -15.88
N ASP A 37 10.16 16.50 -16.36
CA ASP A 37 10.22 17.88 -15.95
C ASP A 37 9.85 18.05 -14.47
N TYR A 38 10.64 18.86 -13.78
CA TYR A 38 10.41 19.20 -12.38
C TYR A 38 10.59 20.70 -12.13
N VAL A 39 10.05 21.17 -11.01
CA VAL A 39 10.34 22.47 -10.42
C VAL A 39 11.15 22.28 -9.15
N LYS A 40 12.02 23.24 -8.86
CA LYS A 40 12.75 23.32 -7.58
C LYS A 40 11.92 24.16 -6.61
N VAL A 41 11.58 23.59 -5.47
CA VAL A 41 10.80 24.25 -4.42
C VAL A 41 11.67 24.32 -3.17
N PRO A 42 11.76 25.47 -2.49
CA PRO A 42 12.49 25.54 -1.23
C PRO A 42 11.95 24.53 -0.21
N ASP A 43 12.85 23.86 0.50
CA ASP A 43 12.51 22.90 1.55
C ASP A 43 12.78 23.50 2.93
N TYR A 44 11.74 24.10 3.51
CA TYR A 44 11.83 24.76 4.81
C TYR A 44 11.84 23.78 6.00
N LYS A 45 11.60 22.48 5.80
CA LYS A 45 11.60 21.49 6.91
C LYS A 45 13.01 21.22 7.49
N TYR A 46 14.07 21.47 6.71
CA TYR A 46 15.47 21.29 7.12
C TYR A 46 16.20 22.60 7.48
N SER A 47 15.53 23.76 7.36
CA SER A 47 16.13 25.08 7.57
C SER A 47 16.48 25.41 9.04
N SER A 48 16.22 24.51 9.99
CA SER A 48 16.43 24.76 11.42
C SER A 48 17.87 24.53 11.92
N ARG A 49 18.81 24.10 11.06
CA ARG A 49 20.17 23.72 11.49
C ARG A 49 21.34 24.53 10.88
N SER A 50 21.14 25.36 9.86
CA SER A 50 22.18 26.26 9.34
C SER A 50 21.59 27.35 8.45
N LEU A 51 21.94 28.62 8.71
CA LEU A 51 21.48 29.81 7.96
C LEU A 51 22.14 29.97 6.57
N LYS A 52 22.93 29.00 6.09
CA LYS A 52 23.75 29.16 4.87
C LYS A 52 23.39 28.27 3.68
N ASP A 53 22.55 27.25 3.85
CA ASP A 53 22.17 26.37 2.73
C ASP A 53 20.66 26.34 2.53
N THR A 54 20.19 26.98 1.45
CA THR A 54 18.80 26.82 1.00
C THR A 54 18.68 25.47 0.29
N TYR A 55 18.10 24.49 0.98
CA TYR A 55 17.79 23.20 0.37
C TYR A 55 16.57 23.32 -0.54
N TYR A 56 16.63 22.67 -1.71
CA TYR A 56 15.53 22.62 -2.67
C TYR A 56 15.10 21.17 -2.88
N LYS A 57 13.79 20.92 -2.85
CA LYS A 57 13.20 19.67 -3.32
C LYS A 57 12.81 19.77 -4.79
N ARG A 58 12.96 18.66 -5.52
CA ARG A 58 12.50 18.54 -6.92
C ARG A 58 11.09 17.96 -6.91
N VAL A 59 10.17 18.67 -7.54
CA VAL A 59 8.74 18.33 -7.58
C VAL A 59 8.37 18.22 -9.05
N PRO A 60 7.98 17.03 -9.56
CA PRO A 60 7.47 16.86 -10.91
C PRO A 60 6.44 17.94 -11.33
N LYS A 61 6.55 18.46 -12.55
CA LYS A 61 5.57 19.41 -13.11
C LYS A 61 4.24 18.75 -13.41
N SER A 62 4.25 17.46 -13.72
CA SER A 62 3.07 16.65 -14.03
C SER A 62 3.06 15.39 -13.17
N SER A 63 1.88 14.99 -12.73
CA SER A 63 1.64 13.73 -12.03
C SER A 63 1.13 12.63 -12.97
N ALA A 64 1.18 12.86 -14.29
CA ALA A 64 0.76 11.87 -15.27
C ALA A 64 1.71 10.68 -15.26
N ILE A 65 1.15 9.47 -15.17
CA ILE A 65 1.91 8.23 -15.03
C ILE A 65 1.49 7.16 -16.05
N LYS A 66 2.37 6.19 -16.23
CA LYS A 66 2.11 4.93 -16.93
C LYS A 66 2.53 3.75 -16.05
N VAL A 67 1.68 2.74 -16.00
CA VAL A 67 2.03 1.43 -15.42
C VAL A 67 2.76 0.63 -16.49
N ILE A 68 3.84 -0.02 -16.09
CA ILE A 68 4.70 -0.83 -16.96
C ILE A 68 4.87 -2.23 -16.36
N ASP A 69 5.63 -3.10 -17.04
CA ASP A 69 5.99 -4.44 -16.59
C ASP A 69 4.79 -5.39 -16.39
N PHE A 70 4.14 -5.72 -17.51
CA PHE A 70 3.05 -6.68 -17.56
C PHE A 70 3.53 -8.15 -17.61
N GLY A 71 4.81 -8.41 -17.33
CA GLY A 71 5.40 -9.76 -17.42
C GLY A 71 4.79 -10.78 -16.45
N SER A 72 4.25 -10.29 -15.33
CA SER A 72 3.53 -11.11 -14.33
C SER A 72 2.01 -10.97 -14.41
N THR A 73 1.50 -10.22 -15.39
CA THR A 73 0.05 -10.01 -15.55
C THR A 73 -0.63 -11.31 -15.94
N THR A 74 -1.78 -11.59 -15.33
CA THR A 74 -2.59 -12.76 -15.62
C THR A 74 -4.05 -12.36 -15.83
N TYR A 75 -4.81 -13.25 -16.47
CA TYR A 75 -6.25 -13.16 -16.45
C TYR A 75 -6.78 -13.76 -15.16
N ASP A 76 -7.97 -13.33 -14.75
CA ASP A 76 -8.70 -14.00 -13.68
C ASP A 76 -8.94 -15.47 -14.04
N ARG A 77 -8.52 -16.37 -13.16
CA ARG A 77 -8.71 -17.82 -13.30
C ARG A 77 -9.08 -18.38 -11.95
N GLU A 78 -9.83 -19.47 -11.95
CA GLU A 78 -10.19 -20.18 -10.74
C GLU A 78 -8.93 -20.71 -10.02
N ASN A 79 -8.93 -20.61 -8.69
CA ASN A 79 -7.97 -21.25 -7.79
C ASN A 79 -6.48 -20.86 -7.98
N GLN A 80 -6.20 -19.59 -8.27
CA GLN A 80 -4.82 -19.08 -8.27
C GLN A 80 -4.28 -18.95 -6.83
N THR A 81 -3.38 -19.85 -6.44
CA THR A 81 -2.81 -19.91 -5.07
C THR A 81 -1.29 -19.73 -5.02
N TYR A 82 -0.62 -19.56 -6.16
CA TYR A 82 0.82 -19.33 -6.20
C TYR A 82 1.16 -17.92 -5.68
N VAL A 83 2.40 -17.77 -5.20
CA VAL A 83 2.85 -16.49 -4.63
C VAL A 83 3.10 -15.48 -5.76
N VAL A 84 2.46 -14.32 -5.64
CA VAL A 84 2.66 -13.16 -6.52
C VAL A 84 3.07 -11.92 -5.73
N SER A 85 3.36 -10.85 -6.46
CA SER A 85 3.75 -9.53 -5.96
C SER A 85 5.12 -9.49 -5.31
N THR A 86 5.81 -8.38 -5.54
CA THR A 86 6.96 -7.99 -4.73
C THR A 86 6.54 -7.89 -3.26
N ARG A 87 7.36 -8.45 -2.36
CA ARG A 87 6.99 -8.72 -0.95
C ARG A 87 6.35 -7.54 -0.23
N HIS A 88 6.89 -6.32 -0.37
CA HIS A 88 6.41 -5.14 0.37
C HIS A 88 4.98 -4.69 0.00
N TYR A 89 4.47 -5.12 -1.16
CA TYR A 89 3.14 -4.74 -1.69
C TYR A 89 2.20 -5.94 -1.77
N ARG A 90 2.60 -7.08 -1.21
CA ARG A 90 1.87 -8.34 -1.28
C ARG A 90 0.70 -8.34 -0.31
N ALA A 91 -0.47 -8.72 -0.81
CA ALA A 91 -1.70 -8.78 -0.04
C ALA A 91 -1.71 -9.95 0.97
N PRO A 92 -2.44 -9.83 2.10
CA PRO A 92 -2.48 -10.85 3.16
C PRO A 92 -3.03 -12.19 2.66
N GLU A 93 -4.02 -12.20 1.77
CA GLU A 93 -4.59 -13.43 1.19
C GLU A 93 -3.56 -14.22 0.36
N VAL A 94 -2.58 -13.54 -0.25
CA VAL A 94 -1.48 -14.18 -0.98
C VAL A 94 -0.48 -14.80 0.01
N ILE A 95 -0.20 -14.13 1.13
CA ILE A 95 0.71 -14.64 2.18
C ILE A 95 0.09 -15.85 2.90
N LEU A 96 -1.22 -15.80 3.12
CA LEU A 96 -1.99 -16.85 3.81
C LEU A 96 -2.43 -18.00 2.89
N GLY A 97 -2.15 -17.93 1.59
CA GLY A 97 -2.51 -18.98 0.62
C GLY A 97 -4.02 -19.14 0.41
N LEU A 98 -4.82 -18.07 0.59
CA LEU A 98 -6.29 -18.11 0.51
C LEU A 98 -6.83 -18.03 -0.92
N GLY A 99 -5.93 -17.96 -1.91
CA GLY A 99 -6.25 -17.56 -3.27
C GLY A 99 -6.34 -16.05 -3.43
N TRP A 100 -6.18 -15.57 -4.66
CA TRP A 100 -6.23 -14.14 -4.98
C TRP A 100 -6.83 -13.89 -6.37
N THR A 101 -7.28 -12.65 -6.58
CA THR A 101 -7.83 -12.12 -7.83
C THR A 101 -7.62 -10.59 -7.84
N TYR A 102 -8.43 -9.80 -8.55
CA TYR A 102 -8.32 -8.34 -8.67
C TYR A 102 -8.02 -7.56 -7.37
N PRO A 103 -8.57 -7.91 -6.19
CA PRO A 103 -8.30 -7.19 -4.95
C PRO A 103 -6.82 -7.16 -4.53
N CYS A 104 -5.98 -8.10 -4.98
CA CYS A 104 -4.55 -8.08 -4.61
C CYS A 104 -3.85 -6.83 -5.16
N ASP A 105 -4.19 -6.39 -6.37
CA ASP A 105 -3.67 -5.16 -6.95
C ASP A 105 -4.12 -3.94 -6.14
N ILE A 106 -5.34 -3.96 -5.60
CA ILE A 106 -5.87 -2.84 -4.80
C ILE A 106 -5.10 -2.69 -3.48
N TRP A 107 -4.73 -3.81 -2.86
CA TRP A 107 -3.86 -3.79 -1.69
C TRP A 107 -2.51 -3.15 -2.03
N SER A 108 -1.88 -3.58 -3.13
CA SER A 108 -0.61 -3.01 -3.59
C SER A 108 -0.72 -1.50 -3.83
N VAL A 109 -1.82 -1.04 -4.45
CA VAL A 109 -2.11 0.40 -4.59
C VAL A 109 -2.16 1.10 -3.24
N GLY A 110 -2.87 0.54 -2.24
CA GLY A 110 -2.91 1.10 -0.89
C GLY A 110 -1.53 1.27 -0.26
N CYS A 111 -0.66 0.26 -0.39
CA CYS A 111 0.74 0.33 0.06
C CYS A 111 1.52 1.44 -0.66
N ILE A 112 1.40 1.53 -1.99
CA ILE A 112 2.07 2.56 -2.81
C ILE A 112 1.61 3.97 -2.42
N LEU A 113 0.32 4.18 -2.16
CA LEU A 113 -0.18 5.50 -1.79
C LEU A 113 0.42 5.99 -0.47
N ILE A 114 0.62 5.10 0.50
CA ILE A 114 1.29 5.44 1.76
C ILE A 114 2.76 5.77 1.52
N GLU A 115 3.45 4.96 0.73
CA GLU A 115 4.86 5.20 0.39
C GLU A 115 5.08 6.51 -0.37
N LEU A 116 4.16 6.89 -1.28
CA LEU A 116 4.22 8.19 -1.95
C LEU A 116 4.11 9.38 -0.99
N CYS A 117 3.48 9.17 0.16
CA CYS A 117 3.27 10.20 1.16
C CYS A 117 4.38 10.18 2.24
N SER A 118 4.92 9.02 2.64
CA SER A 118 5.99 8.88 3.65
C SER A 118 7.42 8.87 3.06
N GLY A 119 7.57 8.50 1.80
CA GLY A 119 8.85 8.23 1.12
C GLY A 119 9.49 6.88 1.48
N VAL A 120 8.79 6.01 2.23
CA VAL A 120 9.30 4.72 2.68
C VAL A 120 8.22 3.65 2.51
N ALA A 121 8.61 2.47 2.03
CA ALA A 121 7.72 1.31 1.92
C ALA A 121 7.03 1.00 3.25
N LEU A 122 5.70 0.80 3.20
CA LEU A 122 4.89 0.59 4.41
C LEU A 122 5.31 -0.67 5.19
N PHE A 123 5.60 -1.76 4.48
CA PHE A 123 5.95 -3.05 5.06
C PHE A 123 7.32 -3.51 4.56
N GLN A 124 8.38 -2.97 5.16
CA GLN A 124 9.76 -3.32 4.82
C GLN A 124 10.21 -4.55 5.61
N THR A 125 10.13 -5.72 4.99
CA THR A 125 10.40 -7.02 5.62
C THR A 125 10.90 -8.03 4.61
N HIS A 126 11.58 -9.08 5.08
CA HIS A 126 12.04 -10.21 4.28
C HIS A 126 11.37 -11.54 4.66
N GLU A 127 10.43 -11.53 5.60
CA GLU A 127 9.81 -12.74 6.17
C GLU A 127 8.28 -12.56 6.28
N ASN A 128 7.51 -13.63 6.10
CA ASN A 128 6.05 -13.55 5.99
C ASN A 128 5.34 -13.34 7.33
N LEU A 129 5.79 -13.98 8.41
CA LEU A 129 5.21 -13.80 9.75
C LEU A 129 5.47 -12.38 10.26
N GLU A 130 6.69 -11.88 10.07
CA GLU A 130 7.00 -10.46 10.31
C GLU A 130 6.08 -9.56 9.50
N HIS A 131 5.87 -9.84 8.21
CA HIS A 131 4.99 -9.06 7.35
C HIS A 131 3.56 -9.00 7.91
N LEU A 132 2.97 -10.14 8.27
CA LEU A 132 1.63 -10.21 8.87
C LEU A 132 1.58 -9.45 10.22
N ALA A 133 2.64 -9.53 11.03
CA ALA A 133 2.72 -8.80 12.29
C ALA A 133 2.83 -7.28 12.09
N MET A 134 3.56 -6.83 11.06
CA MET A 134 3.58 -5.42 10.65
C MET A 134 2.20 -4.96 10.22
N MET A 135 1.47 -5.78 9.45
CA MET A 135 0.08 -5.47 9.09
C MET A 135 -0.77 -5.32 10.37
N GLU A 136 -0.72 -6.27 11.31
CA GLU A 136 -1.52 -6.18 12.55
C GLU A 136 -1.20 -4.93 13.39
N LYS A 137 0.08 -4.55 13.42
CA LYS A 137 0.55 -3.34 14.08
C LYS A 137 -0.02 -2.08 13.44
N VAL A 138 -0.06 -2.01 12.11
CA VAL A 138 -0.51 -0.81 11.39
C VAL A 138 -2.04 -0.72 11.32
N LEU A 139 -2.71 -1.83 10.98
CA LEU A 139 -4.12 -1.86 10.57
C LEU A 139 -5.07 -2.45 11.62
N GLY A 140 -4.54 -3.15 12.63
CA GLY A 140 -5.34 -3.89 13.61
C GLY A 140 -5.36 -5.39 13.32
N PRO A 141 -6.00 -6.21 14.17
CA PRO A 141 -5.89 -7.67 14.09
C PRO A 141 -6.38 -8.22 12.74
N ILE A 142 -5.70 -9.25 12.23
CA ILE A 142 -6.16 -9.99 11.04
C ILE A 142 -7.46 -10.73 11.41
N PRO A 143 -8.50 -10.70 10.55
CA PRO A 143 -9.74 -11.42 10.82
C PRO A 143 -9.50 -12.91 11.08
N ALA A 144 -10.08 -13.42 12.16
CA ALA A 144 -9.85 -14.80 12.60
C ALA A 144 -10.27 -15.85 11.56
N HIS A 145 -11.26 -15.55 10.71
CA HIS A 145 -11.69 -16.46 9.64
C HIS A 145 -10.64 -16.61 8.54
N MET A 146 -9.84 -15.57 8.27
CA MET A 146 -8.72 -15.65 7.33
C MET A 146 -7.60 -16.52 7.89
N LEU A 147 -7.23 -16.32 9.15
CA LEU A 147 -6.20 -17.12 9.82
C LEU A 147 -6.59 -18.61 9.90
N LYS A 148 -7.87 -18.91 10.18
CA LYS A 148 -8.38 -20.29 10.22
C LYS A 148 -8.39 -20.99 8.85
N ARG A 149 -8.44 -20.22 7.77
CA ARG A 149 -8.48 -20.73 6.38
C ARG A 149 -7.10 -20.78 5.72
N ALA A 150 -6.05 -20.33 6.43
CA ALA A 150 -4.70 -20.33 5.92
C ALA A 150 -4.33 -21.72 5.39
N ASP A 151 -3.64 -21.78 4.26
CA ASP A 151 -3.24 -23.04 3.66
C ASP A 151 -2.10 -23.71 4.46
N ARG A 152 -1.72 -24.94 4.06
CA ARG A 152 -0.65 -25.70 4.71
C ARG A 152 0.69 -24.96 4.75
N SER A 153 0.96 -24.07 3.80
CA SER A 153 2.21 -23.29 3.76
C SER A 153 2.23 -22.15 4.77
N ALA A 154 1.04 -21.65 5.13
CA ALA A 154 0.82 -20.52 6.03
C ALA A 154 0.33 -20.91 7.43
N GLU A 155 -0.10 -22.15 7.66
CA GLU A 155 -0.55 -22.66 8.99
C GLU A 155 0.47 -22.37 10.10
N LYS A 156 1.78 -22.46 9.79
CA LYS A 156 2.90 -22.17 10.70
C LYS A 156 2.93 -20.74 11.25
N TYR A 157 2.22 -19.80 10.62
CA TYR A 157 2.13 -18.42 11.08
C TYR A 157 1.07 -18.22 12.16
N THR A 158 0.29 -19.26 12.49
CA THR A 158 -0.83 -19.16 13.40
C THR A 158 -0.70 -20.12 14.58
N ARG A 159 -1.11 -19.68 15.76
CA ARG A 159 -1.16 -20.50 16.98
C ARG A 159 -2.45 -20.17 17.73
N LYS A 160 -3.25 -21.20 18.04
CA LYS A 160 -4.54 -21.07 18.75
C LYS A 160 -5.49 -20.03 18.11
N GLY A 161 -5.53 -19.98 16.78
CA GLY A 161 -6.42 -19.08 16.02
C GLY A 161 -6.01 -17.60 16.02
N LYS A 162 -4.77 -17.30 16.41
CA LYS A 162 -4.14 -15.98 16.33
C LYS A 162 -2.82 -16.08 15.60
N LEU A 163 -2.25 -14.94 15.19
CA LEU A 163 -0.90 -14.89 14.65
C LEU A 163 0.10 -15.36 15.72
N ASP A 164 1.07 -16.18 15.33
CA ASP A 164 2.12 -16.70 16.23
C ASP A 164 3.21 -15.64 16.46
N TRP A 165 2.83 -14.52 17.06
CA TRP A 165 3.70 -13.37 17.26
C TRP A 165 3.56 -12.78 18.67
N PRO A 166 4.66 -12.41 19.36
CA PRO A 166 6.06 -12.38 18.89
C PRO A 166 6.82 -13.70 19.04
N GLU A 167 6.22 -14.76 19.59
CA GLU A 167 6.91 -16.03 19.89
C GLU A 167 7.49 -16.72 18.66
N GLY A 168 6.84 -16.60 17.49
CA GLY A 168 7.33 -17.11 16.22
C GLY A 168 8.29 -16.19 15.48
N ALA A 169 8.64 -15.02 16.04
CA ALA A 169 9.49 -14.04 15.36
C ALA A 169 10.88 -14.62 15.03
N ALA A 170 11.38 -14.31 13.83
CA ALA A 170 12.68 -14.79 13.37
C ALA A 170 13.86 -14.25 14.18
N SER A 171 13.72 -13.06 14.79
CA SER A 171 14.78 -12.42 15.58
C SER A 171 14.24 -11.29 16.47
N ARG A 172 15.07 -10.81 17.41
CA ARG A 172 14.74 -9.64 18.24
C ARG A 172 14.71 -8.35 17.42
N GLU A 173 15.48 -8.30 16.34
CA GLU A 173 15.50 -7.20 15.37
C GLU A 173 14.14 -7.09 14.67
N SER A 174 13.58 -8.24 14.29
CA SER A 174 12.25 -8.32 13.69
C SER A 174 11.16 -7.82 14.63
N ILE A 175 11.20 -8.26 15.90
CA ILE A 175 10.30 -7.75 16.94
C ILE A 175 10.41 -6.22 17.07
N ARG A 176 11.63 -5.70 17.12
CA ARG A 176 11.88 -4.25 17.20
C ARG A 176 11.38 -3.50 15.96
N ALA A 177 11.52 -4.07 14.76
CA ALA A 177 11.04 -3.46 13.53
C ALA A 177 9.52 -3.29 13.56
N VAL A 178 8.78 -4.33 13.93
CA VAL A 178 7.31 -4.27 14.09
C VAL A 178 6.91 -3.26 15.16
N LEU A 179 7.55 -3.27 16.33
CA LEU A 179 7.17 -2.38 17.44
C LEU A 179 7.31 -0.89 17.10
N LYS A 180 8.27 -0.52 16.23
CA LYS A 180 8.52 0.85 15.79
C LYS A 180 7.45 1.40 14.84
N LEU A 181 6.67 0.54 14.18
CA LEU A 181 5.67 1.00 13.23
C LEU A 181 4.53 1.75 13.94
N PRO A 182 4.15 2.95 13.47
CA PRO A 182 2.96 3.64 13.95
C PRO A 182 1.69 2.98 13.40
N ARG A 183 0.54 3.28 14.03
CA ARG A 183 -0.78 2.97 13.47
C ARG A 183 -1.00 3.78 12.19
N LEU A 184 -1.84 3.28 11.27
CA LEU A 184 -2.11 3.91 9.98
C LEU A 184 -2.44 5.41 10.10
N GLN A 185 -3.31 5.78 11.05
CA GLN A 185 -3.72 7.18 11.23
C GLN A 185 -2.53 8.07 11.57
N ASN A 186 -1.69 7.63 12.50
CA ASN A 186 -0.52 8.37 12.93
C ASN A 186 0.50 8.51 11.80
N LEU A 187 0.67 7.47 10.98
CA LEU A 187 1.56 7.50 9.82
C LEU A 187 1.10 8.58 8.84
N VAL A 188 -0.18 8.62 8.49
CA VAL A 188 -0.71 9.61 7.53
C VAL A 188 -0.67 11.02 8.11
N MET A 189 -1.08 11.21 9.36
CA MET A 189 -1.11 12.53 10.02
C MET A 189 0.27 13.17 10.18
N GLN A 190 1.36 12.39 10.18
CA GLN A 190 2.72 12.92 10.19
C GLN A 190 3.16 13.54 8.85
N HIS A 191 2.49 13.18 7.75
CA HIS A 191 2.91 13.52 6.40
C HIS A 191 1.87 14.34 5.62
N VAL A 192 0.62 14.40 6.09
CA VAL A 192 -0.51 15.03 5.39
C VAL A 192 -1.28 15.94 6.35
N ASP A 193 -1.38 17.23 6.01
CA ASP A 193 -1.98 18.23 6.90
C ASP A 193 -3.53 18.21 6.84
N HIS A 194 -4.13 18.80 5.79
CA HIS A 194 -5.56 19.18 5.79
C HIS A 194 -6.50 18.10 5.22
N SER A 195 -5.95 17.05 4.60
CA SER A 195 -6.69 15.98 3.92
C SER A 195 -6.53 14.61 4.58
N ALA A 196 -5.94 14.57 5.78
CA ALA A 196 -5.57 13.31 6.42
C ALA A 196 -6.79 12.41 6.66
N GLY A 197 -7.94 12.96 7.06
CA GLY A 197 -9.15 12.20 7.34
C GLY A 197 -9.66 11.38 6.16
N ASP A 198 -9.92 12.02 5.02
CA ASP A 198 -10.44 11.35 3.83
C ASP A 198 -9.39 10.39 3.21
N LEU A 199 -8.11 10.73 3.27
CA LEU A 199 -7.04 9.84 2.82
C LEU A 199 -6.95 8.59 3.71
N ILE A 200 -6.99 8.76 5.03
CA ILE A 200 -7.02 7.64 5.99
C ILE A 200 -8.21 6.74 5.69
N ASN A 201 -9.40 7.31 5.46
CA ASN A 201 -10.60 6.53 5.17
C ASN A 201 -10.49 5.75 3.86
N LEU A 202 -9.93 6.36 2.81
CA LEU A 202 -9.63 5.68 1.55
C LEU A 202 -8.64 4.52 1.78
N LEU A 203 -7.53 4.79 2.46
CA LEU A 203 -6.48 3.80 2.73
C LEU A 203 -7.02 2.62 3.56
N GLN A 204 -7.89 2.87 4.54
CA GLN A 204 -8.56 1.81 5.30
C GLN A 204 -9.44 0.92 4.41
N GLY A 205 -10.05 1.47 3.37
CA GLY A 205 -10.82 0.71 2.39
C GLY A 205 -9.95 -0.09 1.41
N LEU A 206 -8.83 0.49 0.96
CA LEU A 206 -7.85 -0.19 0.08
C LEU A 206 -7.09 -1.31 0.81
N LEU A 207 -6.85 -1.14 2.11
CA LEU A 207 -6.07 -2.06 2.95
C LEU A 207 -6.97 -2.93 3.87
N ARG A 208 -8.20 -3.21 3.46
CA ARG A 208 -9.01 -4.24 4.12
C ARG A 208 -8.35 -5.61 3.94
N TYR A 209 -8.25 -6.37 5.03
CA TYR A 209 -7.68 -7.71 5.01
C TYR A 209 -8.47 -8.65 4.11
N ASP A 210 -9.78 -8.76 4.36
CA ASP A 210 -10.63 -9.61 3.56
C ASP A 210 -10.78 -9.01 2.15
N PRO A 211 -10.33 -9.72 1.09
CA PRO A 211 -10.42 -9.20 -0.27
C PRO A 211 -11.87 -8.96 -0.73
N SER A 212 -12.87 -9.61 -0.12
CA SER A 212 -14.29 -9.39 -0.43
C SER A 212 -14.86 -8.11 0.20
N GLU A 213 -14.23 -7.59 1.26
CA GLU A 213 -14.59 -6.32 1.91
C GLU A 213 -13.73 -5.15 1.41
N ARG A 214 -12.67 -5.45 0.65
CA ARG A 214 -11.75 -4.46 0.11
C ARG A 214 -12.41 -3.68 -1.01
N LEU A 215 -12.18 -2.36 -1.02
CA LEU A 215 -12.70 -1.50 -2.08
C LEU A 215 -12.26 -2.03 -3.46
N THR A 216 -13.16 -2.01 -4.42
CA THR A 216 -12.77 -2.11 -5.83
C THR A 216 -12.15 -0.79 -6.30
N ALA A 217 -11.41 -0.82 -7.41
CA ALA A 217 -10.85 0.41 -7.98
C ALA A 217 -11.94 1.44 -8.35
N ARG A 218 -13.14 0.99 -8.78
CA ARG A 218 -14.26 1.89 -9.10
C ARG A 218 -14.84 2.56 -7.86
N GLU A 219 -15.02 1.80 -6.77
CA GLU A 219 -15.50 2.36 -5.50
C GLU A 219 -14.49 3.33 -4.90
N ALA A 220 -13.20 2.97 -4.94
CA ALA A 220 -12.11 3.84 -4.52
C ALA A 220 -12.10 5.17 -5.29
N LEU A 221 -12.34 5.17 -6.62
CA LEU A 221 -12.37 6.41 -7.40
C LEU A 221 -13.56 7.33 -7.04
N ARG A 222 -14.66 6.76 -6.51
CA ARG A 222 -15.83 7.51 -6.04
C ARG A 222 -15.69 8.01 -4.60
N HIS A 223 -14.58 7.72 -3.93
CA HIS A 223 -14.36 8.07 -2.54
C HIS A 223 -14.36 9.61 -2.33
N PRO A 224 -14.88 10.13 -1.19
CA PRO A 224 -14.90 11.57 -0.89
C PRO A 224 -13.55 12.28 -1.02
N PHE A 225 -12.46 11.54 -0.75
CA PHE A 225 -11.09 12.01 -0.99
C PHE A 225 -10.91 12.58 -2.41
N PHE A 226 -11.55 12.02 -3.44
CA PHE A 226 -11.44 12.50 -4.82
C PHE A 226 -12.53 13.50 -5.23
N SER A 227 -13.37 13.97 -4.29
CA SER A 227 -14.48 14.86 -4.60
C SER A 227 -14.01 16.26 -5.07
N PRO A 228 -14.80 16.95 -5.90
CA PRO A 228 -14.47 18.30 -6.40
C PRO A 228 -14.26 19.35 -5.30
N ASP A 229 -14.92 19.20 -4.16
CA ASP A 229 -14.78 20.13 -3.03
C ASP A 229 -13.40 20.04 -2.38
N HIS A 230 -12.73 18.89 -2.51
CA HIS A 230 -11.35 18.70 -2.07
C HIS A 230 -10.34 19.40 -2.98
N LEU A 231 -10.62 19.45 -4.29
CA LEU A 231 -9.80 20.16 -5.28
C LEU A 231 -9.78 21.68 -5.09
N ARG A 232 -10.77 22.25 -4.39
CA ARG A 232 -10.86 23.69 -4.08
C ARG A 232 -10.14 24.10 -2.79
N ARG A 233 -9.76 23.13 -1.94
CA ARG A 233 -9.12 23.34 -0.63
C ARG A 233 -7.61 23.04 -0.64
N LEU A 234 -7.06 22.57 -1.76
CA LEU A 234 -5.64 22.35 -2.04
C LEU A 234 -5.07 23.49 -2.87
#